data_AF-A0A957P9R4-F1
#
_entry.id   AF-A0A957P9R4-F1
#
_cell.length_a   1.000
_cell.length_b   1.000
_cell.length_c   1.000
_cell.angle_alpha   90.00
_cell.angle_beta   90.00
_cell.angle_gamma   90.00
#
_symmetry.space_group_name_H-M   'P 1'
#
loop_
_entity.id
_entity.type
_entity.pdbx_description
1 polymer ?
#
loop_
_entity_poly.entity_id
_entity_poly.type
_entity_poly.pdbx_seq_one_letter_code
_entity_poly.pdbx_strand_id
1 'polypeptide(L)'
;MSTAPNGGQPFLEQMMQAQSAMRTTGQELSALQERLWRGVESLSHFREEDVQFGTAPKEEVYREDKLVLYRYTPVVKKPFPIPLLISYALVNRPYMVDLQEDRSLVRN
;
A
#
# COMPACT_ATOMS: atom_id res chain seq x y z
N MET A 1 -71.64 -12.38 7.02
CA MET A 1 -70.38 -12.62 7.76
C MET A 1 -69.38 -11.58 7.27
N SER A 2 -68.87 -10.77 8.18
CA SER A 2 -68.29 -9.42 7.98
C SER A 2 -67.04 -9.38 7.09
N THR A 3 -66.99 -8.41 6.19
CA THR A 3 -65.81 -7.91 5.49
C THR A 3 -65.04 -6.90 6.34
N ALA A 4 -63.71 -6.99 6.39
CA ALA A 4 -62.83 -5.83 6.54
C ALA A 4 -61.40 -6.19 6.06
N PRO A 5 -60.82 -5.46 5.10
CA PRO A 5 -59.42 -5.62 4.71
C PRO A 5 -58.50 -4.79 5.64
N ASN A 6 -57.44 -5.41 6.14
CA ASN A 6 -56.35 -4.77 6.88
C ASN A 6 -55.59 -3.79 5.97
N GLY A 7 -55.86 -2.48 6.09
CA GLY A 7 -55.28 -1.44 5.23
C GLY A 7 -54.43 -0.37 5.94
N GLY A 8 -54.16 -0.50 7.25
CA GLY A 8 -53.51 0.57 8.05
C GLY A 8 -52.00 0.46 8.27
N GLN A 9 -51.38 -0.68 7.93
CA GLN A 9 -49.96 -0.95 8.24
C GLN A 9 -48.90 -0.57 7.17
N PRO A 10 -49.17 -0.41 5.86
CA PRO A 10 -48.10 -0.29 4.88
C PRO A 10 -47.37 1.07 4.89
N PHE A 11 -48.01 2.15 5.34
CA PHE A 11 -47.43 3.49 5.32
C PHE A 11 -46.41 3.73 6.44
N LEU A 12 -46.69 3.25 7.66
CA LEU A 12 -45.79 3.40 8.80
C LEU A 12 -44.50 2.58 8.60
N GLU A 13 -44.61 1.40 8.01
CA GLU A 13 -43.46 0.55 7.68
C GLU A 13 -42.57 1.19 6.60
N GLN A 14 -43.19 1.76 5.56
CA GLN A 14 -42.46 2.53 4.53
C GLN A 14 -41.78 3.78 5.12
N MET A 15 -42.43 4.50 6.02
CA MET A 15 -41.80 5.64 6.71
C MET A 15 -40.62 5.20 7.59
N MET A 16 -40.74 4.10 8.32
CA MET A 16 -39.64 3.57 9.13
C MET A 16 -38.47 3.07 8.27
N GLN A 17 -38.74 2.43 7.13
CA GLN A 17 -37.72 2.02 6.16
C GLN A 17 -37.02 3.22 5.51
N ALA A 18 -37.77 4.28 5.15
CA ALA A 18 -37.19 5.50 4.62
C ALA A 18 -36.29 6.19 5.66
N GLN A 19 -36.72 6.24 6.93
CA GLN A 19 -35.92 6.79 8.02
C GLN A 19 -34.68 5.96 8.34
N SER A 20 -34.76 4.62 8.28
CA SER A 20 -33.60 3.74 8.50
C SER A 20 -32.61 3.82 7.36
N ALA A 21 -33.06 3.80 6.10
CA ALA A 21 -32.22 3.98 4.93
C ALA A 21 -31.45 5.32 4.98
N MET A 22 -32.15 6.40 5.31
CA MET A 22 -31.54 7.74 5.42
C MET A 22 -30.51 7.84 6.55
N ARG A 23 -30.74 7.13 7.67
CA ARG A 23 -29.75 7.01 8.77
C ARG A 23 -28.53 6.18 8.35
N THR A 24 -28.73 5.04 7.68
CA THR A 24 -27.64 4.18 7.23
C THR A 24 -26.75 4.87 6.20
N THR A 25 -27.34 5.56 5.21
CA THR A 25 -26.57 6.33 4.21
C THR A 25 -25.74 7.44 4.88
N GLY A 26 -26.28 8.12 5.91
CA GLY A 26 -25.54 9.11 6.69
C GLY A 26 -24.35 8.52 7.46
N GLN A 27 -24.51 7.31 8.01
CA GLN A 27 -23.44 6.58 8.69
C GLN A 27 -22.36 6.11 7.72
N GLU A 28 -22.74 5.60 6.55
CA GLU A 28 -21.81 5.18 5.50
C GLU A 28 -20.99 6.34 4.95
N LEU A 29 -21.62 7.51 4.74
CA LEU A 29 -20.94 8.72 4.28
C LEU A 29 -19.91 9.21 5.30
N SER A 30 -20.25 9.20 6.59
CA SER A 30 -19.33 9.54 7.67
C SER A 30 -18.13 8.57 7.72
N ALA A 31 -18.39 7.27 7.59
CA ALA A 31 -17.34 6.25 7.58
C ALA A 31 -16.42 6.37 6.35
N LEU A 32 -16.95 6.73 5.18
CA LEU A 32 -16.16 6.99 3.98
C LEU A 32 -15.26 8.21 4.16
N GLN A 33 -15.78 9.31 4.72
CA GLN A 33 -15.01 10.51 5.01
C GLN A 33 -13.85 10.22 5.97
N GLU A 34 -14.08 9.43 7.01
CA GLU A 34 -13.03 9.03 7.97
C GLU A 34 -11.93 8.18 7.30
N ARG A 35 -12.30 7.27 6.38
CA ARG A 35 -11.32 6.48 5.61
C ARG A 35 -10.52 7.35 4.64
N LEU A 36 -11.17 8.29 3.97
CA LEU A 36 -10.51 9.23 3.06
C LEU A 36 -9.53 10.13 3.81
N TRP A 37 -9.95 10.68 4.97
CA TRP A 37 -9.06 11.53 5.77
C TRP A 37 -7.83 10.79 6.26
N ARG A 38 -7.99 9.57 6.80
CA ARG A 38 -6.84 8.73 7.18
C ARG A 38 -5.94 8.40 6.01
N GLY A 39 -6.51 8.17 4.82
CA GLY A 39 -5.74 7.94 3.60
C GLY A 39 -4.91 9.16 3.20
N VAL A 40 -5.50 10.35 3.20
CA VAL A 40 -4.81 11.61 2.88
C VAL A 40 -3.74 11.93 3.93
N GLU A 41 -4.06 11.77 5.21
CA GLU A 41 -3.10 11.95 6.32
C GLU A 41 -1.90 11.01 6.16
N SER A 42 -2.16 9.72 5.95
CA SER A 42 -1.10 8.71 5.72
C SER A 42 -0.21 9.09 4.54
N LEU A 43 -0.80 9.51 3.42
CA LEU A 43 -0.05 9.94 2.23
C LEU A 43 0.71 11.24 2.44
N SER A 44 0.19 12.17 3.26
CA SER A 44 0.84 13.45 3.56
C SER A 44 2.04 13.33 4.48
N HIS A 45 2.14 12.25 5.25
CA HIS A 45 3.26 11.98 6.16
C HIS A 45 4.46 11.30 5.47
N PHE A 46 4.30 10.76 4.26
CA PHE A 46 5.42 10.21 3.50
C PHE A 46 6.19 11.34 2.81
N ARG A 47 7.32 11.76 3.38
CA ARG A 47 8.26 12.68 2.72
C ARG A 47 9.25 11.85 1.90
N GLU A 48 9.60 12.28 0.68
CA GLU A 48 10.64 11.61 -0.14
C GLU A 48 11.97 11.45 0.61
N GLU A 49 12.19 12.29 1.61
CA GLU A 49 13.33 12.35 2.53
C GLU A 49 13.43 11.13 3.47
N ASP A 50 12.30 10.46 3.75
CA ASP A 50 12.22 9.32 4.68
C ASP A 50 12.62 7.99 4.03
N VAL A 51 12.85 7.99 2.71
CA VAL A 51 13.24 6.79 1.97
C VAL A 51 14.75 6.79 1.76
N GLN A 52 15.48 6.30 2.76
CA GLN A 52 16.89 6.01 2.59
C GLN A 52 17.06 4.76 1.72
N PHE A 53 17.36 4.99 0.45
CA PHE A 53 17.74 3.94 -0.48
C PHE A 53 19.22 3.60 -0.30
N GLY A 54 19.58 2.31 -0.31
CA GLY A 54 20.97 1.91 -0.56
C GLY A 54 21.87 1.71 0.66
N THR A 55 21.34 1.31 1.82
CA THR A 55 22.12 1.26 3.08
C THR A 55 23.03 0.04 3.22
N ALA A 56 22.83 -1.02 2.42
CA ALA A 56 23.69 -2.19 2.46
C ALA A 56 25.09 -1.86 1.90
N PRO A 57 26.19 -2.17 2.63
CA PRO A 57 27.55 -1.88 2.18
C PRO A 57 27.84 -2.50 0.82
N LYS A 58 28.19 -1.66 -0.15
CA LYS A 58 28.49 -2.05 -1.52
C LYS A 58 29.60 -1.21 -2.11
N GLU A 59 30.40 -1.84 -2.96
CA GLU A 59 31.47 -1.22 -3.72
C GLU A 59 31.06 -1.14 -5.20
N GLU A 60 31.38 -0.03 -5.87
CA GLU A 60 31.30 0.05 -7.32
C GLU A 60 32.49 -0.71 -7.92
N VAL A 61 32.21 -1.71 -8.76
CA VAL A 61 33.25 -2.55 -9.37
C VAL A 61 33.37 -2.33 -10.88
N TYR A 62 32.37 -1.72 -11.50
CA TYR A 62 32.38 -1.38 -12.93
C TYR A 62 31.41 -0.24 -13.24
N ARG A 63 31.78 0.59 -14.21
CA ARG A 63 30.96 1.69 -14.73
C ARG A 63 31.19 1.86 -16.22
N GLU A 64 30.10 2.01 -16.95
CA GLU A 64 30.11 2.29 -18.39
C GLU A 64 28.87 3.14 -18.72
N ASP A 65 29.08 4.33 -19.28
CA ASP A 65 28.02 5.31 -19.53
C ASP A 65 27.09 5.55 -18.31
N LYS A 66 25.86 5.04 -18.39
CA LYS A 66 24.83 5.12 -17.34
C LYS A 66 24.69 3.82 -16.53
N LEU A 67 25.45 2.79 -16.88
CA LEU A 67 25.48 1.50 -16.19
C LEU A 67 26.50 1.56 -15.05
N VAL A 68 26.09 1.06 -13.88
CA VAL A 68 26.95 0.86 -12.72
C VAL A 68 26.73 -0.54 -12.18
N LEU A 69 27.81 -1.29 -11.97
CA LEU A 69 27.80 -2.59 -11.32
C LEU A 69 28.29 -2.42 -9.88
N TYR A 70 27.45 -2.82 -8.94
CA TYR A 70 27.79 -2.85 -7.53
C TYR A 70 28.04 -4.28 -7.06
N ARG A 71 29.02 -4.45 -6.18
CA ARG A 71 29.25 -5.69 -5.43
C ARG A 71 28.96 -5.44 -3.96
N TYR A 72 28.05 -6.21 -3.41
CA TYR A 72 27.69 -6.13 -1.99
C TYR A 72 28.73 -6.84 -1.12
N THR A 73 29.02 -6.26 0.05
CA THR A 73 29.89 -6.88 1.04
C THR A 73 29.18 -8.11 1.64
N PRO A 74 29.80 -9.31 1.61
CA PRO A 74 29.19 -10.50 2.21
C PRO A 74 28.99 -10.33 3.72
N VAL A 75 27.79 -10.65 4.22
CA VAL A 75 27.48 -10.68 5.67
C VAL A 75 27.80 -12.03 6.33
N VAL A 76 28.16 -13.04 5.53
CA VAL A 76 28.48 -14.41 5.97
C VAL A 76 29.96 -14.72 5.80
N LYS A 77 30.51 -15.58 6.68
CA LYS A 77 31.92 -16.02 6.63
C LYS A 77 32.27 -16.81 5.36
N LYS A 78 31.31 -17.52 4.78
CA LYS A 78 31.49 -18.36 3.57
C LYS A 78 30.35 -18.09 2.59
N PRO A 79 30.54 -17.18 1.60
CA PRO A 79 29.56 -17.00 0.53
C PRO A 79 29.54 -18.21 -0.41
N PHE A 80 28.46 -18.35 -1.17
CA PHE A 80 28.40 -19.35 -2.23
C PHE A 80 29.49 -19.11 -3.30
N PRO A 81 30.05 -20.18 -3.89
CA PRO A 81 31.11 -20.05 -4.89
C PRO A 81 30.63 -19.44 -6.22
N ILE A 82 29.33 -19.52 -6.51
CA ILE A 82 28.71 -18.96 -7.71
C ILE A 82 27.95 -17.68 -7.31
N PRO A 83 28.26 -16.51 -7.89
CA PRO A 83 27.61 -15.25 -7.56
C PRO A 83 26.21 -15.14 -8.18
N LEU A 84 25.30 -14.45 -7.49
CA LEU A 84 24.00 -14.04 -8.01
C LEU A 84 24.12 -12.66 -8.67
N LEU A 85 23.68 -12.54 -9.92
CA LEU A 85 23.58 -11.25 -10.62
C LEU A 85 22.12 -10.79 -10.65
N ILE A 86 21.87 -9.58 -10.13
CA ILE A 86 20.56 -8.93 -10.18
C ILE A 86 20.65 -7.82 -11.24
N SER A 87 19.93 -8.00 -12.36
CA SER A 87 19.81 -6.98 -13.42
C SER A 87 18.43 -6.35 -13.36
N TYR A 88 18.38 -5.03 -13.15
CA TYR A 88 17.13 -4.29 -13.06
C TYR A 88 16.68 -3.78 -14.43
N ALA A 89 15.37 -3.78 -14.68
CA ALA A 89 14.80 -3.30 -15.94
C ALA A 89 14.88 -1.76 -16.03
N LEU A 90 15.41 -1.24 -17.15
CA LEU A 90 15.62 0.20 -17.40
C LEU A 90 14.34 1.04 -17.51
N VAL A 91 13.17 0.39 -17.50
CA VAL A 91 11.87 1.06 -17.66
C VAL A 91 11.38 1.67 -16.35
N ASN A 92 11.97 1.26 -15.22
CA ASN A 92 11.65 1.78 -13.90
C ASN A 92 12.80 2.65 -13.37
N ARG A 93 12.47 3.68 -12.59
CA ARG A 93 13.50 4.49 -11.95
C ARG A 93 14.38 3.59 -11.05
N PRO A 94 15.72 3.70 -11.11
CA PRO A 94 16.68 2.73 -10.57
C PRO A 94 16.72 2.60 -9.04
N TYR A 95 15.94 3.39 -8.30
CA TYR A 95 15.88 3.36 -6.83
C TYR A 95 15.06 2.20 -6.25
N MET A 96 14.42 1.37 -7.10
CA MET A 96 13.58 0.26 -6.65
C MET A 96 14.34 -1.03 -6.28
N VAL A 97 15.67 -1.10 -6.41
CA VAL A 97 16.44 -2.31 -6.06
C VAL A 97 16.82 -2.38 -4.57
N ASP A 98 16.75 -1.28 -3.83
CA ASP A 98 17.13 -1.23 -2.41
C ASP A 98 16.00 -0.63 -1.56
N LEU A 99 14.84 -1.28 -1.64
CA LEU A 99 13.52 -0.77 -1.27
C LEU A 99 13.21 -0.97 0.23
N GLN A 100 14.08 -0.49 1.12
CA GLN A 100 13.99 -0.52 2.60
C GLN A 100 14.80 -1.64 3.27
N GLU A 101 15.45 -1.28 4.38
CA GLU A 101 16.22 -2.19 5.25
C GLU A 101 15.42 -3.42 5.71
N ASP A 102 14.09 -3.29 5.83
CA ASP A 102 13.21 -4.38 6.24
C ASP A 102 12.58 -5.18 5.09
N ARG A 103 12.93 -4.87 3.83
CA ARG A 103 12.54 -5.63 2.62
C ARG A 103 13.68 -5.81 1.62
N SER A 104 14.92 -5.84 2.10
CA SER A 104 16.07 -6.13 1.25
C SER A 104 16.08 -7.61 0.84
N LEU A 105 15.89 -7.88 -0.45
CA LEU A 105 16.11 -9.21 -1.04
C LEU A 105 17.59 -9.64 -0.98
N VAL A 106 18.51 -8.71 -0.68
CA VAL A 106 19.96 -8.96 -0.61
C VAL A 106 20.40 -9.43 0.78
N ARG A 107 19.61 -9.16 1.83
CA ARG A 107 19.97 -9.45 3.22
C ARG A 107 19.58 -10.85 3.73
N ASN A 108 18.71 -11.57 3.01
CA ASN A 108 18.24 -12.90 3.41
C ASN A 108 19.22 -14.03 3.04
#